data_AF-A0A2V8TJ79-F1
#
_entry.id   AF-A0A2V8TJ79-F1
#
_cell.length_a   1.000
_cell.length_b   1.000
_cell.length_c   1.000
_cell.angle_alpha   90.00
_cell.angle_beta   90.00
_cell.angle_gamma   90.00
#
_symmetry.space_group_name_H-M   'P 1'
#
loop_
_entity.id
_entity.type
_entity.pdbx_description
1 polymer ?
#
loop_
_entity_poly.entity_id
_entity_poly.type
_entity_poly.pdbx_seq_one_letter_code
_entity_poly.pdbx_strand_id
1 'polypeptide(L)' 'MRNSFALLLLTASSAIPQAVPAQNATTQRPAVPGVAFVRENYSKYEYRIPMRDGVKLFTSVYIPKDVF' A
#
# COMPACT_ATOMS: atom_id res chain seq x y z
N MET A 1 -3.18 32.42 -49.46
CA MET A 1 -4.56 32.67 -49.92
C MET A 1 -5.48 32.52 -48.73
N ARG A 2 -6.02 33.65 -48.29
CA ARG A 2 -7.00 33.84 -47.23
C ARG A 2 -8.33 33.27 -47.71
N ASN A 3 -9.03 32.44 -46.94
CA ASN A 3 -10.48 32.60 -46.88
C ASN A 3 -11.09 32.08 -45.58
N SER A 4 -11.59 33.03 -44.81
CA SER A 4 -12.38 32.88 -43.60
C SER A 4 -13.85 32.74 -43.97
N PHE A 5 -14.62 31.93 -43.23
CA PHE A 5 -16.05 32.19 -43.04
C PHE A 5 -16.48 31.66 -41.67
N ALA A 6 -16.81 32.59 -40.79
CA ALA A 6 -17.41 32.35 -39.49
C ALA A 6 -18.91 32.12 -39.65
N LEU A 7 -19.49 31.17 -38.91
CA LEU A 7 -20.85 31.33 -38.41
C LEU A 7 -21.05 30.57 -37.10
N LEU A 8 -21.44 31.37 -36.11
CA LEU A 8 -21.71 31.08 -34.72
C LEU A 8 -23.10 30.43 -34.59
N LEU A 9 -23.18 29.25 -33.98
CA LEU A 9 -24.42 28.74 -33.37
C LEU A 9 -24.16 28.30 -31.93
N LEU A 10 -24.71 29.11 -31.05
CA LEU A 10 -24.80 29.04 -29.61
C LEU A 10 -25.41 27.70 -29.15
N THR A 11 -24.60 26.68 -28.92
CA THR A 11 -25.06 25.50 -28.17
C THR A 11 -24.98 25.83 -26.69
N ALA A 12 -26.15 25.98 -26.08
CA ALA A 12 -26.33 26.11 -24.64
C ALA A 12 -25.43 25.09 -23.92
N SER A 13 -24.50 25.61 -23.12
CA SER A 13 -23.67 24.80 -22.24
C SER A 13 -24.56 24.27 -21.13
N SER A 14 -25.23 23.14 -21.34
CA SER A 14 -25.79 22.37 -20.25
C SER A 14 -24.63 21.98 -19.34
N ALA A 15 -24.64 22.52 -18.13
CA ALA A 15 -23.74 22.09 -17.08
C ALA A 15 -24.07 20.63 -16.77
N ILE A 16 -23.39 19.72 -17.46
CA ILE A 16 -23.32 18.32 -17.05
C ILE A 16 -22.54 18.34 -15.74
N PRO A 17 -23.12 17.95 -14.59
CA PRO A 17 -22.32 17.69 -13.40
C PRO A 17 -21.36 16.56 -13.76
N GLN A 18 -20.10 16.91 -14.05
CA GLN A 18 -19.05 15.92 -14.16
C GLN A 18 -18.91 15.30 -12.77
N ALA A 19 -19.44 14.08 -12.63
CA ALA A 19 -19.09 13.23 -11.53
C ALA A 19 -17.57 13.09 -11.58
N VAL A 20 -16.88 13.72 -10.63
CA VAL A 20 -15.46 13.46 -10.38
C VAL A 20 -15.33 11.95 -10.21
N PRO A 21 -14.64 11.23 -11.12
CA PRO A 21 -14.34 9.85 -10.86
C PRO A 21 -13.55 9.85 -9.57
N ALA A 22 -14.05 9.16 -8.54
CA ALA A 22 -13.28 8.89 -7.36
C ALA A 22 -11.97 8.28 -7.85
N GLN A 23 -10.88 9.04 -7.79
CA GLN A 23 -9.55 8.49 -7.92
C GLN A 23 -9.49 7.48 -6.78
N ASN A 24 -9.67 6.20 -7.13
CA ASN A 24 -9.31 5.08 -6.29
C ASN A 24 -7.80 5.21 -6.13
N ALA A 25 -7.38 6.04 -5.17
CA ALA A 25 -6.04 6.07 -4.66
C ALA A 25 -5.85 4.69 -4.06
N THR A 26 -5.37 3.76 -4.88
CA THR A 26 -4.68 2.57 -4.42
C THR A 26 -3.43 3.10 -3.73
N THR A 27 -3.61 3.54 -2.48
CA THR A 27 -2.54 3.68 -1.51
C THR A 27 -1.85 2.32 -1.53
N GLN A 28 -0.74 2.23 -2.26
CA GLN A 28 0.03 1.02 -2.45
C GLN A 28 0.60 0.69 -1.08
N ARG A 29 -0.19 -0.04 -0.29
CA ARG A 29 0.17 -0.47 1.04
C ARG A 29 1.44 -1.30 0.85
N PRO A 30 2.55 -0.99 1.53
CA PRO A 30 3.77 -1.75 1.37
C PRO A 30 3.43 -3.22 1.55
N ALA A 31 3.83 -4.05 0.58
CA ALA A 31 3.52 -5.46 0.58
C ALA A 31 4.12 -6.07 1.85
N VAL A 32 3.27 -6.37 2.83
CA VAL A 32 3.70 -7.08 4.03
C VAL A 32 4.08 -8.48 3.56
N PRO A 33 5.31 -8.95 3.82
CA PRO A 33 5.70 -10.30 3.46
C PRO A 33 4.68 -11.29 4.01
N GLY A 34 4.18 -12.17 3.15
CA GLY A 34 3.19 -13.16 3.54
C GLY A 34 3.74 -14.13 4.58
N VAL A 35 2.85 -14.82 5.29
CA VAL A 35 3.22 -15.83 6.31
C VAL A 35 4.11 -16.93 5.72
N ALA A 36 3.88 -17.31 4.46
CA ALA A 36 4.71 -18.28 3.74
C ALA A 36 6.17 -17.80 3.61
N PHE A 37 6.38 -16.55 3.18
CA PHE A 37 7.70 -15.96 3.02
C PHE A 37 8.49 -15.97 4.34
N VAL A 38 7.85 -15.62 5.47
CA VAL A 38 8.52 -15.62 6.78
C VAL A 38 8.98 -17.03 7.17
N ARG A 39 8.15 -18.06 6.95
CA ARG A 39 8.50 -19.46 7.28
C ARG A 39 9.62 -20.01 6.39
N GLU A 40 9.64 -19.60 5.13
CA GLU A 40 10.64 -20.02 4.15
C GLU A 40 12.00 -19.37 4.40
N ASN A 41 12.04 -18.08 4.76
CA ASN A 41 13.27 -17.30 4.82
C ASN A 41 13.85 -17.12 6.23
N TYR A 42 13.07 -17.36 7.29
CA TYR A 42 13.50 -17.15 8.68
C TYR A 42 13.40 -18.41 9.53
N SER A 43 14.32 -18.55 10.47
CA SER A 43 14.28 -19.53 11.56
C SER A 43 13.65 -18.89 12.80
N LYS A 44 12.66 -19.56 13.40
CA LYS A 44 11.95 -19.08 14.59
C LYS A 44 12.56 -19.68 15.85
N TYR A 45 12.88 -18.82 16.80
CA TYR A 45 13.33 -19.18 18.13
C TYR A 45 12.40 -18.59 19.18
N GLU A 46 12.15 -19.33 20.24
CA GLU A 46 11.28 -18.91 21.33
C GLU A 46 12.05 -18.93 22.64
N TYR A 47 11.98 -17.81 23.36
CA TYR A 47 12.71 -17.61 24.60
C TYR A 47 11.77 -17.16 25.71
N ARG A 48 12.19 -17.43 26.95
CA ARG A 48 11.61 -16.87 28.16
C ARG A 48 12.60 -15.90 28.78
N ILE A 49 12.50 -14.63 28.41
CA ILE A 49 13.44 -13.60 28.87
C ILE A 49 13.08 -13.20 30.30
N PRO A 50 13.97 -13.40 31.29
CA PRO A 50 13.72 -12.95 32.65
C PRO A 50 13.84 -11.43 32.72
N MET A 51 12.85 -10.80 33.33
CA MET A 51 12.83 -9.38 33.65
C MET A 51 13.46 -9.13 35.02
N ARG A 52 13.71 -7.85 35.35
CA ARG A 52 14.31 -7.44 36.63
C ARG A 52 13.44 -7.78 37.85
N ASP A 53 12.14 -7.87 37.66
CA ASP A 53 11.13 -8.21 38.66
C ASP A 53 10.91 -9.74 38.80
N GLY A 54 11.62 -10.55 38.02
CA GLY A 54 11.51 -12.01 38.03
C GLY A 54 10.44 -12.58 37.10
N VAL A 55 9.63 -11.75 36.43
CA VAL A 55 8.67 -12.21 35.42
C VAL A 55 9.41 -12.70 34.18
N LYS A 56 8.90 -13.74 33.51
CA LYS A 56 9.48 -14.24 32.26
C LYS A 56 8.58 -13.91 31.08
N LEU A 57 9.09 -13.08 30.16
CA LEU A 57 8.38 -12.76 28.93
C LEU A 57 8.62 -13.83 27.89
N PHE A 58 7.54 -14.31 27.27
CA PHE A 58 7.64 -15.10 26.06
C PHE A 58 8.00 -14.19 24.89
N THR A 59 9.03 -14.55 24.15
CA THR A 59 9.52 -13.76 23.02
C THR A 59 9.83 -14.67 21.84
N SER A 60 9.27 -14.35 20.67
CA SER A 60 9.60 -15.00 19.40
C SER A 60 10.62 -14.15 18.64
N VAL A 61 11.75 -14.76 18.27
CA VAL A 61 12.82 -14.13 17.49
C VAL A 61 12.91 -14.83 16.13
N TYR A 62 12.94 -14.05 15.05
CA TYR A 62 13.08 -14.55 13.68
C TYR A 62 14.46 -14.15 13.14
N ILE A 63 15.29 -15.13 12.82
CA ILE A 63 16.64 -14.92 12.28
C ILE A 63 16.61 -15.32 10.80
N PRO A 64 17.08 -14.48 9.86
CA PRO A 64 17.18 -14.87 8.46
C PRO A 64 18.06 -16.11 8.30
N LYS A 65 17.71 -17.00 7.36
CA LYS A 65 18.45 -18.26 7.15
C LYS A 65 19.77 -18.07 6.40
N ASP A 66 19.96 -16.92 5.76
CA ASP A 66 21.08 -16.58 4.88
C ASP A 66 22.21 -15.80 5.58
N VAL A 67 22.12 -15.57 6.90
CA VAL A 67 23.15 -14.83 7.67
C VAL A 67 24.30 -15.71 8.14
N PHE A 68 24.24 -17.02 7.91
CA PHE A 68 25.28 -18.01 8.27
C PHE A 68 25.66 -18.84 7.05
#